data_AF-A0A7X7TMT3-F1
#
_entry.id   AF-A0A7X7TMT3-F1
#
_cell.length_a   1.000
_cell.length_b   1.000
_cell.length_c   1.000
_cell.angle_alpha   90.00
_cell.angle_beta   90.00
_cell.angle_gamma   90.00
#
_symmetry.space_group_name_H-M   'P 1'
#
loop_
_entity.id
_entity.type
_entity.pdbx_description
1 polymer ?
#
loop_
_entity_poly.entity_id
_entity_poly.type
_entity_poly.pdbx_seq_one_letter_code
_entity_poly.pdbx_strand_id
1 'polypeptide(L)'
;MWKIRRHKSVALLLVSVFIFSVFMMSGCGSGSEAEQASTWTLVNPEGVQQVQEIQLNTPPSTLEGKTVALRWNIKENGDNFLDRIAELLEENVKDVKVIKLYEEIPETVGYGPSRMGPEVIDKVVALKPDLIIGSQAD
;
A
#
# COMPACT_ATOMS: atom_id res chain seq x y z
N MET A 1 48.26 48.22 36.79
CA MET A 1 47.67 47.10 37.57
C MET A 1 46.19 46.78 37.28
N TRP A 2 45.43 47.67 36.61
CA TRP A 2 43.99 47.49 36.35
C TRP A 2 43.65 46.46 35.24
N LYS A 3 44.44 46.39 34.16
CA LYS A 3 44.22 45.47 33.03
C LYS A 3 44.31 43.99 33.43
N ILE A 4 45.30 43.60 34.26
CA ILE A 4 45.52 42.20 34.68
C ILE A 4 44.38 41.67 35.56
N ARG A 5 43.78 42.52 36.42
CA ARG A 5 42.62 42.13 37.24
C ARG A 5 41.38 41.86 36.39
N ARG A 6 41.16 42.64 35.33
CA ARG A 6 40.04 42.47 34.40
C ARG A 6 40.10 41.14 33.64
N HIS A 7 41.29 40.72 33.18
CA HIS A 7 41.46 39.43 32.52
C HIS A 7 41.25 38.24 33.46
N LYS A 8 41.69 38.35 34.73
CA LYS A 8 41.44 37.32 35.75
C LYS A 8 39.95 37.22 36.09
N SER A 9 39.24 38.34 36.19
CA SER A 9 37.79 38.36 36.44
C SER A 9 36.99 37.78 35.26
N VAL A 10 37.38 38.09 34.01
CA VAL A 10 36.74 37.53 32.81
C VAL A 10 37.01 36.03 32.68
N ALA A 11 38.26 35.59 32.94
CA ALA A 11 38.59 34.17 32.94
C ALA A 11 37.83 33.40 34.04
N LEU A 12 37.70 33.98 35.24
CA LEU A 12 36.94 33.38 36.33
C LEU A 12 35.45 33.26 35.99
N LEU A 13 34.89 34.27 35.31
CA LEU A 13 33.50 34.28 34.87
C LEU A 13 33.25 33.27 33.74
N LEU A 14 34.19 33.11 32.81
CA LEU A 14 34.11 32.08 31.76
C LEU A 14 34.20 30.67 32.35
N VAL A 15 35.08 30.45 33.33
CA VAL A 15 35.18 29.17 34.03
C VAL A 15 33.92 28.89 34.85
N SER A 16 33.34 29.88 35.53
CA SER A 16 32.10 29.67 36.28
C SER A 16 30.92 29.36 35.36
N VAL A 17 30.81 30.02 34.21
CA VAL A 17 29.79 29.72 33.19
C VAL A 17 29.96 28.30 32.65
N PHE A 18 31.19 27.86 32.40
CA PHE A 18 31.47 26.51 31.90
C PHE A 18 31.17 25.42 32.95
N ILE A 19 31.47 25.67 34.23
CA ILE A 19 31.12 24.74 35.30
C ILE A 19 29.60 24.67 35.47
N PHE A 20 28.91 25.80 35.41
CA PHE A 20 27.46 25.85 35.55
C PHE A 20 26.73 25.16 34.39
N SER A 21 27.25 25.28 33.16
CA SER A 21 26.67 24.59 31.99
C SER A 21 26.87 23.07 32.04
N VAL A 22 28.02 22.59 32.52
CA VAL A 22 28.28 21.14 32.71
C VAL A 22 27.38 20.55 33.81
N PHE A 23 27.15 21.29 34.90
CA PHE A 23 26.22 20.87 35.95
C PHE A 23 24.76 20.83 35.48
N MET A 24 24.31 21.81 34.67
CA MET A 24 22.96 21.83 34.09
C MET A 24 22.73 20.67 33.08
N MET A 25 23.74 20.28 32.30
CA MET A 25 23.61 19.17 31.34
C MET A 25 23.58 17.77 31.98
N SER A 26 24.09 17.62 33.22
CA SER A 26 24.07 16.34 33.93
C SER A 26 22.71 16.01 34.58
N GLY A 27 21.72 16.91 34.45
CA GLY A 27 20.37 16.73 35.00
C GLY A 27 19.39 15.96 34.10
N CYS A 28 19.72 15.71 32.82
CA CYS A 28 18.77 15.14 31.86
C CYS A 28 18.59 13.62 31.91
N GLY A 29 19.15 12.91 32.91
CA GLY A 29 19.17 11.44 32.92
C GLY A 29 18.89 10.77 34.26
N SER A 30 18.42 11.49 35.29
CA SER A 30 18.12 10.89 36.61
C SER A 30 16.62 10.81 36.94
N GLY A 31 15.76 11.06 35.96
CA GLY A 31 14.35 10.76 36.09
C GLY A 31 14.15 9.25 36.08
N SER A 32 13.63 8.68 37.17
CA SER A 32 13.14 7.30 37.26
C SER A 32 12.04 6.93 36.25
N GLU A 33 11.68 7.86 35.36
CA GLU A 33 10.77 7.67 34.22
C GLU A 33 11.48 7.15 32.97
N ALA A 34 12.80 7.34 32.81
CA ALA A 34 13.54 6.84 31.65
C ALA A 34 13.74 5.31 31.66
N GLU A 35 13.54 4.68 32.82
CA GLU A 35 13.81 3.26 33.06
C GLU A 35 12.56 2.46 33.47
N GLN A 36 11.35 3.01 33.27
CA GLN A 36 10.17 2.14 33.26
C GLN A 36 10.24 1.30 32.00
N ALA A 37 10.85 0.12 32.13
CA ALA A 37 10.87 -0.90 31.11
C ALA A 37 9.45 -1.09 30.58
N SER A 38 9.20 -0.59 29.36
CA SER A 38 7.92 -0.73 28.70
C SER A 38 7.54 -2.20 28.71
N THR A 39 6.50 -2.55 29.46
CA THR A 39 6.05 -3.94 29.54
C THR A 39 5.23 -4.22 28.28
N TRP A 40 5.89 -4.74 27.25
CA TRP A 40 5.24 -5.13 26.01
C TRP A 40 4.42 -6.39 26.25
N THR A 41 3.11 -6.29 26.04
CA THR A 41 2.26 -7.49 25.95
C THR A 41 2.31 -7.99 24.52
N LEU A 42 2.86 -9.19 24.30
CA LEU A 42 2.77 -9.86 23.01
C LEU A 42 1.30 -10.28 22.81
N VAL A 43 0.56 -9.48 22.07
CA VAL A 43 -0.75 -9.86 21.55
C VAL A 43 -0.49 -10.70 20.31
N ASN A 44 -0.78 -12.00 20.40
CA ASN A 44 -1.04 -12.81 19.22
C ASN A 44 -2.55 -12.74 18.98
N PRO A 45 -3.07 -11.78 18.20
CA PRO A 45 -4.45 -11.87 17.79
C PRO A 45 -4.56 -13.18 17.02
N GLU A 46 -5.29 -14.14 17.58
CA GLU A 46 -5.78 -15.27 16.82
C GLU A 46 -6.71 -14.66 15.77
N GLY A 47 -6.12 -14.23 14.66
CA GLY A 47 -6.84 -13.78 13.49
C GLY A 47 -7.55 -15.01 12.97
N VAL A 48 -8.74 -15.28 13.50
CA VAL A 48 -9.64 -16.30 12.98
C VAL A 48 -9.95 -15.87 11.56
N GLN A 49 -9.18 -16.39 10.61
CA GLN A 49 -9.45 -16.15 9.21
C GLN A 49 -10.79 -16.80 8.92
N GLN A 50 -11.78 -15.98 8.56
CA GLN A 50 -13.04 -16.50 8.07
C GLN A 50 -12.76 -17.14 6.70
N VAL A 51 -12.41 -18.42 6.72
CA VAL A 51 -12.26 -19.22 5.51
C VAL A 51 -13.67 -19.59 5.06
N GLN A 52 -14.27 -18.74 4.24
CA GLN A 52 -15.47 -19.12 3.50
C GLN A 52 -15.03 -20.05 2.37
N GLU A 53 -15.73 -21.17 2.22
CA GLU A 53 -15.48 -22.10 1.13
C GLU A 53 -15.90 -21.43 -0.19
N ILE A 54 -14.92 -21.13 -1.05
CA ILE A 54 -15.17 -20.53 -2.36
C ILE A 54 -15.41 -21.68 -3.34
N GLN A 55 -16.63 -21.80 -3.83
CA GLN A 55 -16.91 -22.70 -4.94
C GLN A 55 -16.38 -22.08 -6.23
N LEU A 56 -15.33 -22.68 -6.79
CA LEU A 56 -14.78 -22.25 -8.06
C LEU A 56 -15.72 -22.64 -9.20
N ASN A 57 -15.89 -21.72 -10.16
CA ASN A 57 -16.61 -22.04 -11.39
C ASN A 57 -15.81 -23.03 -12.24
N THR A 58 -16.49 -23.89 -12.98
CA THR A 58 -15.82 -24.80 -13.93
C THR A 58 -15.29 -23.97 -15.10
N PRO A 59 -14.00 -24.06 -15.45
CA PRO A 59 -13.45 -23.34 -16.60
C PRO A 59 -14.16 -23.74 -17.90
N PRO A 60 -14.49 -22.80 -18.79
CA PRO A 60 -15.10 -23.14 -20.07
C PRO A 60 -14.09 -23.90 -20.95
N SER A 61 -14.56 -24.92 -21.68
CA SER A 61 -13.73 -25.69 -22.61
C SER A 61 -13.45 -24.96 -23.93
N THR A 62 -14.20 -23.90 -24.21
CA THR A 62 -14.07 -23.03 -25.38
C THR A 62 -14.53 -21.62 -25.04
N LEU A 63 -14.01 -20.63 -25.77
CA LEU A 63 -14.43 -19.23 -25.68
C LEU A 63 -15.43 -18.83 -26.78
N GLU A 64 -15.79 -19.75 -27.68
CA GLU A 64 -16.78 -19.47 -28.72
C GLU A 64 -18.14 -19.09 -28.13
N GLY A 65 -18.71 -17.98 -28.60
CA GLY A 65 -19.99 -17.45 -28.09
C GLY A 65 -19.92 -16.94 -26.64
N LYS A 66 -18.74 -16.84 -26.03
CA LYS A 66 -18.55 -16.45 -24.63
C LYS A 66 -18.26 -14.97 -24.47
N THR A 67 -18.59 -14.45 -23.29
CA THR A 67 -18.21 -13.09 -22.89
C THR A 67 -16.93 -13.12 -22.06
N VAL A 68 -15.86 -12.49 -22.56
CA VAL A 68 -14.58 -12.37 -21.88
C VAL A 68 -14.37 -10.92 -21.44
N ALA A 69 -14.24 -10.69 -20.14
CA ALA A 69 -13.94 -9.37 -19.60
C ALA A 69 -12.44 -9.22 -19.32
N LEU A 70 -11.88 -8.08 -19.68
CA LEU A 70 -10.47 -7.74 -19.52
C LEU A 70 -10.31 -6.71 -18.39
N ARG A 71 -9.45 -7.02 -17.42
CA ARG A 71 -9.23 -6.18 -16.25
C ARG A 71 -7.79 -5.66 -16.21
N TRP A 72 -7.65 -4.34 -16.22
CA TRP A 72 -6.39 -3.65 -16.03
C TRP A 72 -6.30 -3.06 -14.62
N ASN A 73 -5.11 -3.12 -14.01
CA ASN A 73 -4.88 -2.66 -12.64
C ASN A 73 -3.96 -1.44 -12.56
N ILE A 74 -3.96 -0.59 -13.58
CA ILE A 74 -3.12 0.61 -13.77
C ILE A 74 -1.61 0.36 -13.95
N LYS A 75 -1.14 -0.89 -13.88
CA LYS A 75 0.29 -1.17 -14.09
C LYS A 75 0.71 -0.92 -15.53
N GLU A 76 1.94 -0.46 -15.70
CA GLU A 76 2.48 0.03 -16.96
C GLU A 76 2.27 -0.98 -18.09
N ASN A 77 1.74 -0.51 -19.22
CA ASN A 77 1.45 -1.28 -20.43
C ASN A 77 0.49 -2.47 -20.26
N GLY A 78 -0.16 -2.61 -19.11
CA GLY A 78 -1.16 -3.67 -18.91
C GLY A 78 -2.37 -3.48 -19.84
N ASP A 79 -2.78 -2.24 -20.07
CA ASP A 79 -3.77 -1.85 -21.07
C ASP A 79 -3.35 -2.24 -22.49
N ASN A 80 -2.16 -1.85 -22.94
CA ASN A 80 -1.65 -2.20 -24.27
C ASN A 80 -1.57 -3.72 -24.50
N PHE A 81 -1.15 -4.46 -23.48
CA PHE A 81 -1.15 -5.92 -23.53
C PHE A 81 -2.58 -6.47 -23.67
N LEU A 82 -3.51 -5.99 -22.85
CA LEU A 82 -4.91 -6.44 -22.88
C LEU A 82 -5.61 -6.03 -24.18
N ASP A 83 -5.30 -4.89 -24.76
CA ASP A 83 -5.81 -4.47 -26.06
C ASP A 83 -5.38 -5.45 -27.15
N ARG A 84 -4.12 -5.89 -27.14
CA ARG A 84 -3.67 -6.91 -28.09
C ARG A 84 -4.36 -8.26 -27.86
N ILE A 85 -4.64 -8.63 -26.61
CA ILE A 85 -5.42 -9.83 -26.30
C ILE A 85 -6.87 -9.70 -26.81
N ALA A 86 -7.49 -8.53 -26.67
CA ALA A 86 -8.84 -8.27 -27.18
C ALA A 86 -8.90 -8.49 -28.70
N GLU A 87 -7.98 -7.88 -29.44
CA GLU A 87 -7.86 -8.04 -30.89
C GLU A 87 -7.70 -9.51 -31.29
N LEU A 88 -6.77 -10.22 -30.64
CA LEU A 88 -6.51 -11.63 -30.94
C LEU A 88 -7.72 -12.52 -30.64
N LEU A 89 -8.48 -12.23 -29.58
CA LEU A 89 -9.70 -12.97 -29.25
C LEU A 89 -10.75 -12.74 -30.34
N GLU A 90 -11.00 -11.50 -30.73
CA GLU A 90 -11.98 -11.16 -31.77
C GLU A 90 -11.60 -11.71 -33.15
N GLU A 91 -10.31 -11.76 -33.48
CA GLU A 91 -9.80 -12.32 -34.73
C GLU A 91 -9.94 -13.86 -34.79
N ASN A 92 -9.70 -14.56 -33.68
CA ASN A 92 -9.47 -16.01 -33.68
C ASN A 92 -10.55 -16.83 -32.99
N VAL A 93 -11.44 -16.21 -32.22
CA VAL A 93 -12.50 -16.90 -31.48
C VAL A 93 -13.85 -16.51 -32.03
N LYS A 94 -14.57 -17.50 -32.57
CA LYS A 94 -15.86 -17.27 -33.19
C LYS A 94 -16.90 -16.77 -32.16
N ASP A 95 -17.63 -15.72 -32.53
CA ASP A 95 -18.75 -15.17 -31.75
C ASP A 95 -18.37 -14.75 -30.30
N VAL A 96 -17.08 -14.53 -30.01
CA VAL A 96 -16.65 -14.05 -28.70
C VAL A 96 -17.10 -12.60 -28.51
N LYS A 97 -17.49 -12.25 -27.28
CA LYS A 97 -17.74 -10.86 -26.88
C LYS A 97 -16.66 -10.44 -25.91
N VAL A 98 -15.81 -9.50 -26.31
CA VAL A 98 -14.78 -8.94 -25.42
C VAL A 98 -15.30 -7.66 -24.75
N ILE A 99 -15.06 -7.53 -23.45
CA ILE A 99 -15.40 -6.33 -22.66
C ILE A 99 -14.16 -5.81 -21.97
N LYS A 100 -13.73 -4.60 -22.30
CA LYS A 100 -12.62 -3.92 -21.61
C LYS A 100 -13.15 -3.17 -20.40
N LEU A 101 -12.97 -3.73 -19.21
CA LEU A 101 -13.55 -3.13 -17.99
C LEU A 101 -12.98 -1.74 -17.70
N TYR A 102 -11.74 -1.46 -18.08
CA TYR A 102 -11.12 -0.15 -17.90
C TYR A 102 -11.71 0.95 -18.81
N GLU A 103 -12.45 0.57 -19.86
CA GLU A 103 -13.18 1.49 -20.73
C GLU A 103 -14.65 1.61 -20.28
N GLU A 104 -15.31 0.47 -20.04
CA GLU A 104 -16.75 0.40 -19.71
C GLU A 104 -17.07 0.77 -18.25
N ILE A 105 -16.16 0.44 -17.33
CA ILE A 105 -16.28 0.71 -15.89
C ILE A 105 -14.95 1.32 -15.40
N PRO A 106 -14.70 2.61 -15.68
CA PRO A 106 -13.43 3.26 -15.33
C PRO A 106 -13.08 3.18 -13.84
N GLU A 107 -14.05 2.95 -12.95
CA GLU A 107 -13.80 2.73 -11.52
C GLU A 107 -12.98 1.47 -11.23
N THR A 108 -12.95 0.51 -12.17
CA THR A 108 -12.13 -0.71 -12.08
C THR A 108 -10.63 -0.43 -12.25
N VAL A 109 -10.26 0.74 -12.79
CA VAL A 109 -8.87 1.12 -13.00
C VAL A 109 -8.17 1.36 -11.66
N GLY A 110 -7.12 0.58 -11.42
CA GLY A 110 -6.30 0.64 -10.22
C GLY A 110 -6.29 -0.67 -9.45
N TYR A 111 -5.76 -0.65 -8.24
CA TYR A 111 -5.56 -1.83 -7.41
C TYR A 111 -6.15 -1.64 -6.00
N GLY A 112 -6.56 -2.75 -5.40
CA GLY A 112 -7.00 -2.83 -4.01
C GLY A 112 -8.52 -2.75 -3.80
N PRO A 113 -8.98 -2.99 -2.56
CA PRO A 113 -10.40 -3.03 -2.22
C PRO A 113 -11.16 -1.72 -2.46
N SER A 114 -10.45 -0.59 -2.49
CA SER A 114 -11.05 0.72 -2.79
C SER A 114 -11.44 0.90 -4.25
N ARG A 115 -10.85 0.10 -5.16
CA ARG A 115 -11.17 0.10 -6.60
C ARG A 115 -12.06 -1.06 -6.98
N MET A 116 -11.82 -2.23 -6.40
CA MET A 116 -12.64 -3.43 -6.57
C MET A 116 -13.50 -3.69 -5.33
N GLY A 117 -14.30 -2.69 -4.94
CA GLY A 117 -15.28 -2.82 -3.86
C GLY A 117 -16.55 -3.57 -4.30
N PRO A 118 -17.45 -3.93 -3.36
CA PRO A 118 -18.67 -4.68 -3.67
C PRO A 118 -19.51 -4.04 -4.78
N GLU A 119 -19.71 -2.72 -4.74
CA GLU A 119 -20.50 -2.00 -5.76
C GLU A 119 -19.90 -2.10 -7.17
N VAL A 120 -18.57 -2.04 -7.29
CA VAL A 120 -17.88 -2.19 -8.58
C VAL A 120 -17.94 -3.64 -9.04
N ILE A 121 -17.79 -4.59 -8.11
CA ILE A 121 -17.94 -6.02 -8.41
C ILE A 121 -19.36 -6.31 -8.92
N ASP A 122 -20.40 -5.74 -8.31
CA ASP A 122 -21.79 -5.92 -8.75
C ASP A 122 -22.01 -5.40 -10.18
N LYS A 123 -21.40 -4.26 -10.54
CA LYS A 123 -21.39 -3.78 -11.94
C LYS A 123 -20.71 -4.77 -12.88
N VAL A 124 -19.57 -5.33 -12.49
CA VAL A 124 -18.86 -6.35 -13.30
C VAL A 124 -19.70 -7.63 -13.43
N VAL A 125 -20.35 -8.07 -12.37
CA VAL A 125 -21.25 -9.25 -12.38
C VAL A 125 -22.46 -9.00 -13.29
N ALA A 126 -23.01 -7.79 -13.32
CA ALA A 126 -24.12 -7.44 -14.20
C ALA A 126 -23.80 -7.58 -15.69
N LEU A 127 -22.51 -7.49 -16.07
CA LEU A 127 -22.03 -7.74 -17.43
C LEU A 127 -22.02 -9.23 -17.80
N LYS A 128 -22.19 -10.13 -16.81
CA LYS A 128 -22.21 -11.59 -16.95
C LYS A 128 -21.01 -12.14 -17.74
N PRO A 129 -19.76 -11.81 -17.36
CA PRO A 129 -18.60 -12.41 -18.01
C PRO A 129 -18.55 -13.91 -17.72
N ASP A 130 -18.26 -14.72 -18.74
CA ASP A 130 -17.96 -16.14 -18.60
C ASP A 130 -16.51 -16.35 -18.10
N LEU A 131 -15.61 -15.44 -18.45
CA LEU A 131 -14.20 -15.42 -18.04
C LEU A 131 -13.72 -13.99 -17.81
N ILE A 132 -12.88 -13.79 -16.80
CA ILE A 132 -12.16 -12.53 -16.58
C ILE A 132 -10.67 -12.78 -16.74
N ILE A 133 -10.01 -12.05 -17.63
CA ILE A 133 -8.57 -12.07 -17.83
C ILE A 133 -7.99 -10.76 -17.29
N GLY A 134 -7.09 -10.85 -16.32
CA GLY A 134 -6.41 -9.69 -15.76
C GLY A 134 -4.96 -9.62 -16.21
N SER A 135 -4.47 -8.41 -16.50
CA SER A 135 -3.03 -8.19 -16.60
C SER A 135 -2.47 -7.90 -15.21
N GLN A 136 -1.49 -8.71 -14.78
CA GLN A 136 -0.60 -8.38 -13.67
C GLN A 136 0.78 -8.18 -14.28
N ALA A 137 1.23 -6.94 -14.46
CA ALA A 137 2.66 -6.70 -14.60
C ALA A 137 3.28 -6.72 -13.19
N ASP A 138 4.52 -7.13 -13.02
CA ASP A 138 5.36 -6.78 -11.86
C ASP A 138 6.66 -6.18 -12.42
#